data_AF-A0A5R9KM30-F1
#
_entry.id   AF-A0A5R9KM30-F1
#
_cell.length_a   1.000
_cell.length_b   1.000
_cell.length_c   1.000
_cell.angle_alpha   90.00
_cell.angle_beta   90.00
_cell.angle_gamma   90.00
#
_symmetry.space_group_name_H-M   'P 1'
#
loop_
_entity.id
_entity.type
_entity.pdbx_description
1 polymer ?
#
loop_
_entity_poly.entity_id
_entity_poly.type
_entity_poly.pdbx_seq_one_letter_code
_entity_poly.pdbx_strand_id
1 'polypeptide(L)'
;MEEDSLLTFEEIGFILYDATDPQYQIPNLHHPGIKKTDIMRISLDKQLILFNGDEHTGYQHIYKRHNPIRKGATWSESGSMTESTKFSFYHPPIFYYLIIAEAIYCPENLNKDKNIRPDYFDLYIGIYIDAQSITNTYRLLLYKNTRIIHNLFPEQKVYHKFKLVKGFNLAQGFTGYTHDVVNMKVTYEFKFFDSKSTPKIDVSIETDMYLKTEKWIYDILDHKGSVIKTIQFANFRKDEFIDMHDRATNLTHFEDLTELKKSIKKEIDALNKIR
;
A
#
# COMPACT_ATOMS: atom_id res chain seq x y z
N MET A 1 7.86 -22.49 3.98
CA MET A 1 8.02 -21.61 2.81
C MET A 1 9.04 -22.27 1.91
N GLU A 2 8.55 -22.82 0.81
CA GLU A 2 9.31 -23.56 -0.21
C GLU A 2 10.37 -22.67 -0.88
N GLU A 3 11.47 -23.29 -1.30
CA GLU A 3 12.59 -22.67 -2.04
C GLU A 3 12.17 -22.06 -3.40
N ASP A 4 10.97 -22.38 -3.89
CA ASP A 4 10.40 -21.96 -5.18
C ASP A 4 10.09 -20.46 -5.32
N SER A 5 10.49 -19.64 -4.34
CA SER A 5 10.10 -18.22 -4.23
C SER A 5 11.28 -17.23 -4.32
N LEU A 6 12.50 -17.71 -4.61
CA LEU A 6 13.71 -16.89 -4.73
C LEU A 6 14.11 -16.65 -6.19
N LEU A 7 14.98 -15.67 -6.44
CA LEU A 7 15.68 -15.61 -7.73
C LEU A 7 16.64 -16.79 -7.87
N THR A 8 16.60 -17.42 -9.03
CA THR A 8 17.61 -18.40 -9.46
C THR A 8 18.94 -17.69 -9.76
N PHE A 9 20.03 -18.47 -9.80
CA PHE A 9 21.34 -17.94 -10.20
C PHE A 9 21.33 -17.34 -11.61
N GLU A 10 20.57 -17.93 -12.52
CA GLU A 10 20.42 -17.42 -13.89
C GLU A 10 19.70 -16.07 -13.91
N GLU A 11 18.60 -15.94 -13.17
CA GLU A 11 17.88 -14.66 -13.03
C GLU A 11 18.76 -13.57 -12.40
N ILE A 12 19.54 -13.91 -11.36
CA ILE A 12 20.53 -12.99 -10.77
C ILE A 12 21.56 -12.57 -11.83
N GLY A 13 22.08 -13.53 -12.61
CA GLY A 13 23.03 -13.25 -13.69
C GLY A 13 22.47 -12.29 -14.74
N PHE A 14 21.22 -12.50 -15.16
CA PHE A 14 20.55 -11.60 -16.10
C PHE A 14 20.39 -10.19 -15.53
N ILE A 15 19.94 -10.05 -14.29
CA ILE A 15 19.79 -8.75 -13.64
C ILE A 15 21.16 -8.05 -13.54
N LEU A 16 22.22 -8.74 -13.14
CA LEU A 16 23.55 -8.14 -13.01
C LEU A 16 24.13 -7.73 -14.37
N TYR A 17 23.87 -8.51 -15.43
CA TYR A 17 24.27 -8.16 -16.78
C TYR A 17 23.53 -6.91 -17.27
N ASP A 18 22.21 -6.89 -17.14
CA ASP A 18 21.37 -5.77 -17.58
C ASP A 18 21.66 -4.48 -16.78
N ALA A 19 22.02 -4.62 -15.50
CA ALA A 19 22.40 -3.49 -14.63
C ALA A 19 23.64 -2.70 -15.09
N THR A 20 24.38 -3.21 -16.09
CA THR A 20 25.50 -2.49 -16.71
C THR A 20 25.05 -1.36 -17.65
N ASP A 21 23.78 -1.34 -18.06
CA ASP A 21 23.24 -0.29 -18.90
C ASP A 21 23.10 1.03 -18.11
N PRO A 22 23.77 2.12 -18.53
CA PRO A 22 23.72 3.40 -17.83
C PRO A 22 22.31 4.03 -17.78
N GLN A 23 21.37 3.59 -18.63
CA GLN A 23 20.00 4.12 -18.61
C GLN A 23 19.29 3.90 -17.27
N TYR A 24 19.67 2.87 -16.53
CA TYR A 24 19.08 2.55 -15.21
C TYR A 24 19.51 3.52 -14.11
N GLN A 25 20.53 4.34 -14.36
CA GLN A 25 21.08 5.33 -13.44
C GLN A 25 20.70 6.76 -13.81
N ILE A 26 19.86 6.98 -14.82
CA ILE A 26 19.39 8.32 -15.17
C ILE A 26 18.54 8.86 -14.01
N PRO A 27 18.88 10.02 -13.42
CA PRO A 27 18.12 10.61 -12.33
C PRO A 27 16.65 10.80 -12.74
N ASN A 28 15.74 10.53 -11.80
CA ASN A 28 14.29 10.64 -11.98
C ASN A 28 13.67 9.78 -13.10
N LEU A 29 14.45 8.96 -13.82
CA LEU A 29 13.91 7.97 -14.75
C LEU A 29 13.51 6.69 -14.01
N HIS A 30 12.36 6.16 -14.37
CA HIS A 30 11.85 4.88 -13.91
C HIS A 30 11.52 4.02 -15.12
N HIS A 31 11.99 2.78 -15.10
CA HIS A 31 11.73 1.80 -16.15
C HIS A 31 10.55 0.91 -15.71
N PRO A 32 9.45 0.88 -16.48
CA PRO A 32 8.30 0.05 -16.12
C PRO A 32 8.67 -1.43 -16.24
N GLY A 33 8.65 -2.14 -15.12
CA GLY A 33 8.89 -3.58 -15.08
C GLY A 33 7.67 -4.38 -15.54
N ILE A 34 7.85 -5.28 -16.51
CA ILE A 34 6.81 -6.20 -17.00
C ILE A 34 7.13 -7.62 -16.53
N LYS A 35 8.37 -8.07 -16.77
CA LYS A 35 8.86 -9.39 -16.34
C LYS A 35 9.40 -9.33 -14.92
N LYS A 36 9.49 -10.48 -14.28
CA LYS A 36 10.03 -10.61 -12.92
C LYS A 36 11.44 -10.00 -12.80
N THR A 37 12.31 -10.18 -13.78
CA THR A 37 13.73 -9.74 -13.74
C THR A 37 13.98 -8.34 -14.26
N ASP A 38 12.97 -7.62 -14.76
CA ASP A 38 13.20 -6.28 -15.32
C ASP A 38 13.70 -5.32 -14.23
N ILE A 39 14.79 -4.61 -14.52
CA ILE A 39 15.30 -3.57 -13.63
C ILE A 39 14.39 -2.37 -13.71
N MET A 40 13.92 -1.91 -12.56
CA MET A 40 13.10 -0.70 -12.50
C MET A 40 13.97 0.53 -12.36
N ARG A 41 15.02 0.43 -11.54
CA ARG A 41 15.96 1.51 -11.26
C ARG A 41 17.19 1.03 -10.50
N ILE A 42 18.31 1.71 -10.71
CA ILE A 42 19.53 1.57 -9.92
C ILE A 42 19.77 2.85 -9.11
N SER A 43 20.19 2.67 -7.86
CA SER A 43 20.51 3.77 -6.97
C SER A 43 21.83 4.44 -7.38
N LEU A 44 21.93 5.76 -7.26
CA LEU A 44 23.02 6.52 -7.89
C LEU A 44 24.37 6.28 -7.21
N ASP A 45 24.41 6.32 -5.88
CA ASP A 45 25.66 6.33 -5.13
C ASP A 45 26.11 4.91 -4.82
N LYS A 46 25.17 4.10 -4.35
CA LYS A 46 25.44 2.74 -3.84
C LYS A 46 25.13 1.64 -4.85
N GLN A 47 24.58 1.99 -6.01
CA GLN A 47 24.32 1.08 -7.12
C GLN A 47 23.42 -0.10 -6.71
N LEU A 48 22.48 0.14 -5.80
CA LEU A 48 21.47 -0.83 -5.38
C LEU A 48 20.45 -1.02 -6.49
N ILE A 49 20.14 -2.28 -6.80
CA ILE A 49 19.30 -2.65 -7.93
C ILE A 49 17.90 -2.98 -7.40
N LEU A 50 16.93 -2.13 -7.73
CA LEU A 50 15.52 -2.43 -7.55
C LEU A 50 14.96 -2.97 -8.87
N PHE A 51 14.42 -4.18 -8.81
CA PHE A 51 13.86 -4.89 -9.95
C PHE A 51 12.38 -5.17 -9.69
N ASN A 52 11.62 -5.50 -10.74
CA ASN A 52 10.17 -5.66 -10.67
C ASN A 52 9.78 -6.74 -9.67
N GLY A 53 10.34 -7.93 -9.80
CA GLY A 53 10.06 -9.07 -8.94
C GLY A 53 8.63 -9.59 -9.08
N ASP A 54 8.16 -10.24 -8.01
CA ASP A 54 6.87 -10.93 -7.96
C ASP A 54 6.26 -10.80 -6.55
N GLU A 55 5.39 -11.72 -6.14
CA GLU A 55 4.79 -11.67 -4.80
C GLU A 55 5.73 -12.06 -3.65
N HIS A 56 6.94 -12.53 -3.96
CA HIS A 56 7.90 -13.02 -2.99
C HIS A 56 9.22 -12.24 -2.96
N THR A 57 9.56 -11.52 -4.03
CA THR A 57 10.79 -10.71 -4.08
C THR A 57 10.63 -9.42 -4.88
N GLY A 58 11.57 -8.48 -4.70
CA GLY A 58 11.68 -7.26 -5.49
C GLY A 58 10.60 -6.22 -5.18
N TYR A 59 10.39 -5.29 -6.11
CA TYR A 59 9.45 -4.20 -5.96
C TYR A 59 8.02 -4.67 -5.71
N GLN A 60 7.52 -5.64 -6.48
CA GLN A 60 6.15 -6.14 -6.34
C GLN A 60 5.91 -6.70 -4.93
N HIS A 61 6.87 -7.39 -4.33
CA HIS A 61 6.75 -7.91 -2.98
C HIS A 61 6.72 -6.79 -1.94
N ILE A 62 7.67 -5.85 -2.00
CA ILE A 62 7.74 -4.70 -1.10
C ILE A 62 6.45 -3.88 -1.21
N TYR A 63 6.05 -3.55 -2.44
CA TYR A 63 4.85 -2.79 -2.73
C TYR A 63 3.61 -3.54 -2.24
N LYS A 64 3.44 -4.83 -2.54
CA LYS A 64 2.29 -5.62 -2.07
C LYS A 64 2.17 -5.64 -0.55
N ARG A 65 3.29 -5.80 0.16
CA ARG A 65 3.30 -5.92 1.62
C ARG A 65 3.10 -4.60 2.34
N HIS A 66 3.44 -3.49 1.70
CA HIS A 66 3.49 -2.18 2.35
C HIS A 66 2.63 -1.09 1.69
N ASN A 67 1.94 -1.41 0.59
CA ASN A 67 0.99 -0.52 -0.04
C ASN A 67 -0.31 -0.46 0.79
N PRO A 68 -0.78 0.74 1.17
CA PRO A 68 -2.02 0.95 1.92
C PRO A 68 -3.25 0.53 1.12
N ILE A 69 -3.12 0.40 -0.20
CA ILE A 69 -4.21 0.11 -1.12
C ILE A 69 -4.03 -1.25 -1.76
N ARG A 70 -4.58 -2.28 -1.12
CA ARG A 70 -5.11 -3.45 -1.81
C ARG A 70 -6.40 -3.84 -1.10
N LYS A 71 -7.50 -4.25 -1.76
CA LYS A 71 -7.73 -5.56 -2.44
C LYS A 71 -7.03 -6.81 -1.86
N GLY A 72 -6.24 -6.64 -0.81
CA GLY A 72 -5.30 -7.63 -0.28
C GLY A 72 -4.91 -7.17 1.10
N ALA A 73 -5.92 -6.83 1.92
CA ALA A 73 -5.76 -6.97 3.35
C ALA A 73 -5.10 -8.33 3.58
N THR A 74 -4.01 -8.39 4.34
CA THR A 74 -3.46 -9.67 4.74
C THR A 74 -4.49 -10.29 5.68
N TRP A 75 -5.27 -11.22 5.16
CA TRP A 75 -6.22 -11.98 5.95
C TRP A 75 -5.46 -13.04 6.72
N SER A 76 -5.75 -13.20 8.00
CA SER A 76 -5.41 -14.42 8.70
C SER A 76 -6.14 -15.60 8.05
N GLU A 77 -5.69 -16.83 8.32
CA GLU A 77 -6.43 -18.04 7.93
C GLU A 77 -7.88 -18.03 8.45
N SER A 78 -8.12 -17.36 9.58
CA SER A 78 -9.45 -17.14 10.16
C SER A 78 -10.27 -16.02 9.48
N GLY A 79 -9.78 -15.43 8.38
CA GLY A 79 -10.48 -14.38 7.64
C GLY A 79 -10.52 -13.03 8.36
N SER A 80 -9.61 -12.76 9.30
CA SER A 80 -9.51 -11.48 9.99
C SER A 80 -8.45 -10.59 9.32
N MET A 81 -8.70 -9.29 9.21
CA MET A 81 -7.69 -8.39 8.65
C MET A 81 -6.51 -8.23 9.60
N THR A 82 -5.30 -8.36 9.08
CA THR A 82 -4.05 -8.06 9.78
C THR A 82 -3.49 -6.70 9.32
N GLU A 83 -2.69 -6.11 10.19
CA GLU A 83 -2.05 -4.81 9.93
C GLU A 83 -0.81 -4.99 9.04
N SER A 84 -0.83 -4.37 7.85
CA SER A 84 0.36 -4.21 7.00
C SER A 84 1.25 -3.08 7.52
N THR A 85 2.56 -3.30 7.67
CA THR A 85 3.47 -2.18 7.95
C THR A 85 3.52 -1.21 6.77
N LYS A 86 3.62 0.09 7.01
CA LYS A 86 3.49 1.13 5.98
C LYS A 86 4.78 1.94 5.84
N PHE A 87 5.15 2.29 4.61
CA PHE A 87 6.12 3.35 4.34
C PHE A 87 5.43 4.72 4.39
N SER A 88 6.23 5.78 4.54
CA SER A 88 5.78 7.14 4.31
C SER A 88 5.22 7.28 2.88
N PHE A 89 4.12 8.02 2.73
CA PHE A 89 3.40 8.15 1.46
C PHE A 89 3.71 9.42 0.67
N TYR A 90 4.63 10.26 1.17
CA TYR A 90 4.96 11.54 0.55
C TYR A 90 5.83 11.42 -0.71
N HIS A 91 6.32 10.21 -1.00
CA HIS A 91 7.17 9.96 -2.15
C HIS A 91 6.63 8.76 -2.94
N PRO A 92 6.74 8.77 -4.28
CA PRO A 92 6.35 7.61 -5.06
C PRO A 92 7.19 6.40 -4.63
N PRO A 93 6.57 5.23 -4.39
CA PRO A 93 7.20 4.08 -3.73
C PRO A 93 8.58 3.71 -4.26
N ILE A 94 8.76 3.68 -5.57
CA ILE A 94 10.00 3.23 -6.23
C ILE A 94 11.20 4.10 -5.83
N PHE A 95 11.05 5.43 -5.89
CA PHE A 95 12.13 6.35 -5.53
C PHE A 95 12.38 6.31 -4.03
N TYR A 96 11.32 6.24 -3.24
CA TYR A 96 11.42 6.27 -1.79
C TYR A 96 12.12 5.03 -1.24
N TYR A 97 11.81 3.85 -1.78
CA TYR A 97 12.47 2.60 -1.38
C TYR A 97 13.97 2.65 -1.62
N LEU A 98 14.40 3.18 -2.77
CA LEU A 98 15.82 3.32 -3.06
C LEU A 98 16.50 4.35 -2.18
N ILE A 99 15.87 5.50 -1.89
CA ILE A 99 16.44 6.51 -0.98
C ILE A 99 16.68 5.90 0.41
N ILE A 100 15.70 5.17 0.94
CA ILE A 100 15.85 4.48 2.24
C ILE A 100 16.94 3.42 2.15
N ALA A 101 16.92 2.59 1.12
CA ALA A 101 17.88 1.51 0.93
C ALA A 101 19.32 2.05 0.82
N GLU A 102 19.52 3.16 0.11
CA GLU A 102 20.83 3.83 0.06
C GLU A 102 21.24 4.36 1.43
N ALA A 103 20.35 5.01 2.18
CA ALA A 103 20.70 5.52 3.50
C ALA A 103 21.16 4.41 4.46
N ILE A 104 20.51 3.25 4.41
CA ILE A 104 20.80 2.13 5.34
C ILE A 104 21.88 1.18 4.86
N TYR A 105 22.19 1.12 3.56
CA TYR A 105 23.23 0.24 3.03
C TYR A 105 24.63 0.76 3.33
N CYS A 106 25.13 0.46 4.54
CA CYS A 106 26.51 0.74 4.94
C CYS A 106 27.06 -0.41 5.81
N PRO A 107 28.39 -0.56 5.91
CA PRO A 107 29.01 -1.66 6.65
C PRO A 107 28.56 -1.74 8.11
N GLU A 108 28.33 -0.61 8.76
CA GLU A 108 27.94 -0.51 10.17
C GLU A 108 26.53 -1.07 10.42
N ASN A 109 25.68 -1.05 9.41
CA ASN A 109 24.30 -1.56 9.48
C ASN A 109 24.20 -3.05 9.11
N LEU A 110 25.27 -3.68 8.61
CA LEU A 110 25.25 -5.10 8.26
C LEU A 110 25.05 -5.95 9.53
N ASN A 111 23.94 -6.67 9.58
CA ASN A 111 23.54 -7.44 10.75
C ASN A 111 23.55 -8.94 10.43
N LYS A 112 24.60 -9.64 10.86
CA LYS A 112 24.74 -11.09 10.68
C LYS A 112 23.90 -11.87 11.69
N ASP A 113 23.81 -11.39 12.93
CA ASP A 113 23.19 -12.12 14.04
C ASP A 113 21.67 -12.27 13.88
N LYS A 114 21.00 -11.24 13.33
CA LYS A 114 19.54 -11.26 13.09
C LYS A 114 19.17 -11.81 11.72
N ASN A 115 20.15 -12.21 10.89
CA ASN A 115 19.90 -12.75 9.58
C ASN A 115 19.54 -14.24 9.69
N ILE A 116 18.27 -14.56 9.47
CA ILE A 116 17.75 -15.93 9.54
C ILE A 116 18.15 -16.81 8.34
N ARG A 117 18.66 -16.20 7.26
CA ARG A 117 19.04 -16.87 6.01
C ARG A 117 20.36 -16.28 5.47
N PRO A 118 21.47 -16.38 6.23
CA PRO A 118 22.73 -15.71 5.92
C PRO A 118 23.43 -16.25 4.67
N ASP A 119 23.07 -17.46 4.23
CA ASP A 119 23.58 -18.08 3.00
C ASP A 119 22.98 -17.45 1.73
N TYR A 120 21.75 -16.95 1.83
CA TYR A 120 21.01 -16.40 0.69
C TYR A 120 20.99 -14.88 0.66
N PHE A 121 21.14 -14.23 1.82
CA PHE A 121 20.96 -12.78 1.92
C PHE A 121 22.01 -12.09 2.77
N ASP A 122 22.22 -10.81 2.48
CA ASP A 122 22.82 -9.84 3.39
C ASP A 122 21.70 -8.98 3.99
N LEU A 123 21.64 -8.94 5.33
CA LEU A 123 20.66 -8.15 6.07
C LEU A 123 21.31 -6.89 6.61
N TYR A 124 20.75 -5.74 6.27
CA TYR A 124 21.10 -4.45 6.84
C TYR A 124 19.96 -3.94 7.71
N ILE A 125 20.28 -3.43 8.90
CA ILE A 125 19.33 -2.80 9.81
C ILE A 125 19.85 -1.41 10.13
N GLY A 126 19.11 -0.38 9.73
CA GLY A 126 19.54 1.01 9.85
C GLY A 126 18.39 1.95 10.14
N ILE A 127 18.74 3.18 10.50
CA ILE A 127 17.77 4.24 10.79
C ILE A 127 17.70 5.21 9.62
N TYR A 128 16.49 5.61 9.25
CA TYR A 128 16.24 6.69 8.28
C TYR A 128 15.27 7.70 8.87
N ILE A 129 15.58 8.99 8.70
CA ILE A 129 14.74 10.11 9.09
C ILE A 129 14.07 10.63 7.82
N ASP A 130 12.74 10.58 7.77
CA ASP A 130 12.00 11.04 6.60
C ASP A 130 11.90 12.57 6.52
N ALA A 131 11.30 13.08 5.44
CA ALA A 131 11.08 14.51 5.23
C ALA A 131 10.19 15.18 6.30
N GLN A 132 9.51 14.40 7.14
CA GLN A 132 8.70 14.88 8.26
C GLN A 132 9.45 14.80 9.59
N SER A 133 10.76 14.56 9.57
CA SER A 133 11.59 14.31 10.75
C SER A 133 11.13 13.10 11.57
N ILE A 134 10.44 12.14 10.95
CA ILE A 134 10.04 10.89 11.60
C ILE A 134 11.16 9.88 11.41
N THR A 135 11.78 9.53 12.53
CA THR A 135 12.84 8.52 12.61
C THR A 135 12.25 7.11 12.61
N ASN A 136 12.70 6.28 11.68
CA ASN A 136 12.27 4.89 11.55
C ASN A 136 13.46 3.95 11.41
N THR A 137 13.35 2.76 12.01
CA THR A 137 14.27 1.65 11.75
C THR A 137 13.75 0.81 10.59
N TYR A 138 14.61 0.54 9.62
CA TYR A 138 14.32 -0.27 8.44
C TYR A 138 15.24 -1.49 8.37
N ARG A 139 14.72 -2.56 7.77
CA ARG A 139 15.46 -3.75 7.41
C ARG A 139 15.52 -3.87 5.89
N LEU A 140 16.73 -4.01 5.36
CA LEU A 140 16.99 -4.23 3.94
C LEU A 140 17.64 -5.59 3.77
N LEU A 141 17.04 -6.41 2.92
CA LEU A 141 17.59 -7.70 2.49
C LEU A 141 18.06 -7.58 1.06
N LEU A 142 19.34 -7.89 0.84
CA LEU A 142 19.93 -8.03 -0.49
C LEU A 142 20.22 -9.50 -0.76
N TYR A 143 20.14 -9.93 -2.01
CA TYR A 143 20.70 -11.23 -2.40
C TYR A 143 22.20 -11.24 -2.10
N LYS A 144 22.67 -12.34 -1.48
CA LYS A 144 24.02 -12.45 -0.93
C LYS A 144 25.10 -12.03 -1.92
N ASN A 145 26.02 -11.19 -1.48
CA ASN A 145 27.14 -10.68 -2.30
C ASN A 145 26.70 -9.96 -3.58
N THR A 146 25.45 -9.49 -3.64
CA THR A 146 24.94 -8.67 -4.74
C THR A 146 24.42 -7.35 -4.21
N ARG A 147 24.07 -6.46 -5.13
CA ARG A 147 23.37 -5.21 -4.83
C ARG A 147 21.87 -5.30 -5.11
N ILE A 148 21.34 -6.51 -5.36
CA ILE A 148 19.95 -6.73 -5.74
C ILE A 148 19.06 -6.76 -4.50
N ILE A 149 18.10 -5.84 -4.45
CA ILE A 149 17.17 -5.72 -3.32
C ILE A 149 16.15 -6.85 -3.36
N HIS A 150 16.25 -7.79 -2.42
CA HIS A 150 15.24 -8.83 -2.24
C HIS A 150 13.99 -8.25 -1.57
N ASN A 151 14.16 -7.47 -0.49
CA ASN A 151 13.06 -6.89 0.28
C ASN A 151 13.52 -5.67 1.10
N LEU A 152 12.60 -4.79 1.43
CA LEU A 152 12.80 -3.62 2.29
C LEU A 152 11.54 -3.43 3.14
N PHE A 153 11.67 -3.28 4.45
CA PHE A 153 10.52 -3.05 5.31
C PHE A 153 10.87 -2.29 6.61
N PRO A 154 9.98 -1.44 7.13
CA PRO A 154 10.15 -0.84 8.44
C PRO A 154 9.98 -1.89 9.56
N GLU A 155 10.80 -1.81 10.60
CA GLU A 155 10.71 -2.67 11.79
C GLU A 155 9.52 -2.29 12.68
N GLN A 156 9.19 -0.99 12.71
CA GLN A 156 8.09 -0.45 13.50
C GLN A 156 6.90 -0.06 12.63
N LYS A 157 5.70 -0.21 13.20
CA LYS A 157 4.41 0.20 12.63
C LYS A 157 4.16 1.71 12.78
N VAL A 158 5.15 2.56 12.48
CA VAL A 158 5.11 4.00 12.83
C VAL A 158 4.03 4.76 12.06
N TYR A 159 3.82 4.44 10.79
CA TYR A 159 2.83 5.14 9.95
C TYR A 159 1.40 4.58 10.07
N HIS A 160 1.11 3.78 11.09
CA HIS A 160 -0.26 3.38 11.43
C HIS A 160 -0.98 4.52 12.16
N LYS A 161 -1.30 5.61 11.45
CA LYS A 161 -2.22 6.62 12.00
C LYS A 161 -3.64 6.06 12.16
N PHE A 162 -4.04 5.09 11.34
CA PHE A 162 -5.39 4.53 11.32
C PHE A 162 -5.43 3.17 12.03
N LYS A 163 -6.10 3.13 13.19
CA LYS A 163 -6.31 1.90 13.95
C LYS A 163 -7.32 1.00 13.22
N LEU A 164 -7.05 -0.29 13.12
CA LEU A 164 -8.07 -1.24 12.68
C LEU A 164 -9.24 -1.20 13.67
N VAL A 165 -10.46 -1.08 13.14
CA VAL A 165 -11.67 -1.23 13.94
C VAL A 165 -11.82 -2.72 14.26
N LYS A 166 -11.69 -3.10 15.54
CA LYS A 166 -11.76 -4.50 15.97
C LYS A 166 -13.03 -5.17 15.45
N GLY A 167 -12.88 -6.29 14.75
CA GLY A 167 -14.00 -7.06 14.17
C GLY A 167 -14.59 -6.48 12.88
N PHE A 168 -14.04 -5.40 12.34
CA PHE A 168 -14.37 -4.91 11.00
C PHE A 168 -13.48 -5.63 9.96
N ASN A 169 -13.96 -6.78 9.50
CA ASN A 169 -13.23 -7.66 8.58
C ASN A 169 -13.60 -7.38 7.12
N LEU A 170 -13.46 -6.12 6.68
CA LEU A 170 -13.69 -5.73 5.28
C LEU A 170 -12.60 -4.79 4.77
N ALA A 171 -12.08 -5.07 3.57
CA ALA A 171 -11.02 -4.32 2.92
C ALA A 171 -11.59 -3.26 1.95
N GLN A 172 -11.04 -2.05 1.97
CA GLN A 172 -11.45 -0.98 1.05
C GLN A 172 -10.91 -1.24 -0.38
N GLY A 173 -11.71 -0.92 -1.39
CA GLY A 173 -11.31 -0.84 -2.79
C GLY A 173 -10.78 0.52 -3.20
N PHE A 174 -10.52 0.67 -4.51
CA PHE A 174 -10.17 1.95 -5.09
C PHE A 174 -11.36 2.91 -5.09
N THR A 175 -11.09 4.21 -4.92
CA THR A 175 -12.08 5.25 -5.07
C THR A 175 -12.12 5.72 -6.52
N GLY A 176 -13.27 5.55 -7.17
CA GLY A 176 -13.59 6.21 -8.43
C GLY A 176 -14.35 7.51 -8.16
N TYR A 177 -14.51 8.33 -9.20
CA TYR A 177 -15.39 9.49 -9.13
C TYR A 177 -16.03 9.81 -10.47
N THR A 178 -17.18 10.47 -10.42
CA THR A 178 -17.89 11.03 -11.58
C THR A 178 -18.17 12.50 -11.34
N HIS A 179 -18.07 13.32 -12.37
CA HIS A 179 -18.31 14.77 -12.29
C HIS A 179 -19.47 15.17 -13.20
N ASP A 180 -20.55 15.65 -12.58
CA ASP A 180 -21.62 16.38 -13.25
C ASP A 180 -21.29 17.87 -13.25
N VAL A 181 -20.70 18.31 -14.36
CA VAL A 181 -20.25 19.71 -14.54
C VAL A 181 -21.43 20.68 -14.52
N VAL A 182 -22.59 20.28 -15.05
CA VAL A 182 -23.76 21.16 -15.20
C VAL A 182 -24.35 21.49 -13.83
N ASN A 183 -24.49 20.46 -12.99
CA ASN A 183 -25.02 20.63 -11.63
C ASN A 183 -23.92 20.92 -10.60
N MET A 184 -22.65 21.04 -11.02
CA MET A 184 -21.49 21.23 -10.15
C MET A 184 -21.40 20.19 -9.04
N LYS A 185 -21.67 18.91 -9.38
CA LYS A 185 -21.69 17.80 -8.43
C LYS A 185 -20.62 16.78 -8.75
N VAL A 186 -19.94 16.30 -7.73
CA VAL A 186 -18.96 15.21 -7.84
C VAL A 186 -19.42 14.08 -6.93
N THR A 187 -19.47 12.87 -7.47
CA THR A 187 -19.75 11.66 -6.68
C THR A 187 -18.49 10.83 -6.62
N TYR A 188 -17.99 10.55 -5.41
CA TYR A 188 -16.91 9.60 -5.18
C TYR A 188 -17.50 8.26 -4.75
N GLU A 189 -16.97 7.16 -5.27
CA GLU A 189 -17.48 5.83 -4.97
C GLU A 189 -16.35 4.87 -4.65
N PHE A 190 -16.50 4.11 -3.58
CA PHE A 190 -15.62 2.99 -3.28
C PHE A 190 -16.41 1.89 -2.56
N LYS A 191 -15.83 0.69 -2.51
CA LYS A 191 -16.49 -0.49 -1.94
C LYS A 191 -15.65 -1.10 -0.83
N PHE A 192 -16.30 -1.80 0.10
CA PHE A 192 -15.65 -2.71 1.03
C PHE A 192 -15.92 -4.17 0.65
N PHE A 193 -14.86 -4.99 0.68
CA PHE A 193 -14.87 -6.38 0.26
C PHE A 193 -14.51 -7.32 1.41
N ASP A 194 -15.07 -8.52 1.40
CA ASP A 194 -14.65 -9.60 2.30
C ASP A 194 -13.36 -10.30 1.81
N SER A 195 -12.93 -11.34 2.55
CA SER A 195 -11.75 -12.13 2.22
C SER A 195 -11.85 -12.89 0.90
N LYS A 196 -13.06 -13.06 0.35
CA LYS A 196 -13.32 -13.68 -0.95
C LYS A 196 -13.45 -12.64 -2.07
N SER A 197 -13.07 -11.38 -1.82
CA SER A 197 -13.24 -10.27 -2.75
C SER A 197 -14.70 -10.03 -3.15
N THR A 198 -15.66 -10.44 -2.32
CA THR A 198 -17.09 -10.16 -2.56
C THR A 198 -17.44 -8.81 -1.95
N PRO A 199 -18.06 -7.87 -2.71
CA PRO A 199 -18.47 -6.59 -2.16
C PRO A 199 -19.55 -6.78 -1.10
N LYS A 200 -19.42 -6.08 0.03
CA LYS A 200 -20.39 -6.09 1.14
C LYS A 200 -20.97 -4.72 1.42
N ILE A 201 -20.20 -3.68 1.12
CA ILE A 201 -20.62 -2.30 1.34
C ILE A 201 -20.24 -1.49 0.11
N ASP A 202 -21.18 -0.70 -0.39
CA ASP A 202 -20.93 0.35 -1.36
C ASP A 202 -21.00 1.70 -0.64
N VAL A 203 -20.02 2.56 -0.84
CA VAL A 203 -19.95 3.89 -0.23
C VAL A 203 -19.99 4.93 -1.35
N SER A 204 -20.89 5.90 -1.23
CA SER A 204 -20.96 7.06 -2.10
C SER A 204 -20.81 8.34 -1.29
N ILE A 205 -20.05 9.28 -1.85
CA ILE A 205 -19.84 10.60 -1.29
C ILE A 205 -20.29 11.60 -2.34
N GLU A 206 -21.43 12.23 -2.09
CA GLU A 206 -22.01 13.25 -2.96
C GLU A 206 -21.51 14.62 -2.51
N THR A 207 -20.76 15.28 -3.38
CA THR A 207 -20.25 16.63 -3.16
C THR A 207 -20.98 17.61 -4.05
N ASP A 208 -21.63 18.61 -3.45
CA ASP A 208 -22.18 19.76 -4.16
C ASP A 208 -21.18 20.93 -4.04
N MET A 209 -20.50 21.24 -5.14
CA MET A 209 -19.45 22.26 -5.15
C MET A 209 -20.01 23.67 -5.00
N TYR A 210 -21.25 23.90 -5.41
CA TYR A 210 -21.91 25.19 -5.31
C TYR A 210 -22.39 25.46 -3.88
N LEU A 211 -23.15 24.52 -3.29
CA LEU A 211 -23.64 24.61 -1.92
C LEU A 211 -22.54 24.37 -0.88
N LYS A 212 -21.38 23.90 -1.34
CA LYS A 212 -20.24 23.49 -0.53
C LYS A 212 -20.58 22.41 0.49
N THR A 213 -21.33 21.40 0.09
CA THR A 213 -21.74 20.30 0.99
C THR A 213 -21.15 18.97 0.54
N GLU A 214 -20.87 18.10 1.51
CA GLU A 214 -20.46 16.73 1.28
C GLU A 214 -21.34 15.80 2.10
N LYS A 215 -22.03 14.88 1.41
CA LYS A 215 -22.94 13.91 1.99
C LYS A 215 -22.38 12.50 1.79
N TRP A 216 -22.23 11.79 2.89
CA TRP A 216 -21.71 10.43 2.91
C TRP A 216 -22.84 9.43 3.09
N ILE A 217 -22.91 8.46 2.19
CA ILE A 217 -23.93 7.42 2.17
C ILE A 217 -23.22 6.07 2.02
N TYR A 218 -23.75 5.05 2.66
CA TYR A 218 -23.32 3.68 2.37
C TYR A 218 -24.50 2.71 2.34
N ASP A 219 -24.36 1.71 1.49
CA ASP A 219 -25.31 0.62 1.29
C ASP A 219 -24.72 -0.68 1.82
N ILE A 220 -25.50 -1.42 2.60
CA ILE A 220 -25.18 -2.78 3.03
C ILE A 220 -25.76 -3.75 2.01
N LEU A 221 -24.90 -4.60 1.44
CA LEU A 221 -25.25 -5.52 0.37
C LEU A 221 -25.47 -6.95 0.88
N ASP A 222 -26.36 -7.68 0.22
CA ASP A 222 -26.53 -9.11 0.41
C ASP A 222 -25.51 -9.95 -0.38
N HIS A 223 -25.65 -11.27 -0.32
CA HIS A 223 -24.77 -12.21 -1.02
C HIS A 223 -24.89 -12.16 -2.56
N LYS A 224 -25.97 -11.57 -3.08
CA LYS A 224 -26.19 -11.35 -4.52
C LYS A 224 -25.78 -9.94 -4.96
N GLY A 225 -25.32 -9.10 -4.04
CA GLY A 225 -24.98 -7.70 -4.29
C GLY A 225 -26.20 -6.76 -4.30
N SER A 226 -27.36 -7.21 -3.84
CA SER A 226 -28.55 -6.36 -3.71
C SER A 226 -28.50 -5.54 -2.41
N VAL A 227 -28.98 -4.29 -2.46
CA VAL A 227 -29.01 -3.41 -1.29
C VAL A 227 -30.03 -3.91 -0.27
N ILE A 228 -29.56 -4.21 0.94
CA ILE A 228 -30.38 -4.55 2.10
C ILE A 228 -30.83 -3.27 2.81
N LYS A 229 -29.90 -2.31 2.96
CA LYS A 229 -30.11 -1.10 3.76
C LYS A 229 -29.20 0.02 3.28
N THR A 230 -29.75 1.21 3.14
CA THR A 230 -29.04 2.46 2.84
C THR A 230 -28.96 3.34 4.07
N ILE A 231 -27.80 3.94 4.33
CA ILE A 231 -27.56 4.75 5.52
C ILE A 231 -26.83 6.03 5.13
N GLN A 232 -27.40 7.18 5.50
CA GLN A 232 -26.67 8.45 5.47
C GLN A 232 -25.78 8.55 6.72
N PHE A 233 -24.48 8.44 6.52
CA PHE A 233 -23.49 8.48 7.60
C PHE A 233 -23.25 9.90 8.10
N ALA A 234 -23.07 10.85 7.17
CA ALA A 234 -22.73 12.22 7.50
C ALA A 234 -23.24 13.18 6.42
N ASN A 235 -23.45 14.43 6.80
CA ASN A 235 -23.68 15.54 5.89
C ASN A 235 -23.10 16.79 6.52
N PHE A 236 -22.13 17.42 5.87
CA PHE A 236 -21.44 18.58 6.41
C PHE A 236 -21.05 19.56 5.32
N ARG A 237 -20.83 20.81 5.73
CA ARG A 237 -20.33 21.87 4.85
C ARG A 237 -18.81 21.82 4.80
N LYS A 238 -18.23 22.04 3.62
CA LYS A 238 -16.78 22.20 3.42
C LYS A 238 -16.45 23.64 3.10
N ASP A 239 -15.42 24.18 3.73
CA ASP A 239 -15.00 25.56 3.45
C ASP A 239 -14.21 25.63 2.13
N GLU A 240 -13.44 24.59 1.84
CA GLU A 240 -12.59 24.45 0.66
C GLU A 240 -12.79 23.09 -0.02
N PHE A 241 -12.65 23.10 -1.35
CA PHE A 241 -12.62 21.89 -2.16
C PHE A 241 -11.22 21.60 -2.63
N ILE A 242 -10.80 20.37 -2.33
CA ILE A 242 -9.60 19.76 -2.89
C ILE A 242 -9.94 19.37 -4.34
N ASP A 243 -8.94 19.40 -5.22
CA ASP A 243 -9.08 18.86 -6.58
C ASP A 243 -9.69 17.44 -6.55
N MET A 244 -10.52 17.11 -7.54
CA MET A 244 -11.26 15.84 -7.54
C MET A 244 -10.33 14.62 -7.54
N HIS A 245 -9.26 14.68 -8.33
CA HIS A 245 -8.29 13.59 -8.38
C HIS A 245 -7.55 13.44 -7.05
N ASP A 246 -7.15 14.57 -6.46
CA ASP A 246 -6.52 14.60 -5.14
C ASP A 246 -7.47 14.12 -4.05
N ARG A 247 -8.77 14.45 -4.11
CA ARG A 247 -9.77 13.96 -3.16
C ARG A 247 -10.00 12.46 -3.29
N ALA A 248 -10.10 11.92 -4.51
CA ALA A 248 -10.21 10.47 -4.72
C ALA A 248 -8.95 9.74 -4.22
N THR A 249 -7.78 10.29 -4.49
CA THR A 249 -6.50 9.79 -3.97
C THR A 249 -6.51 9.83 -2.44
N ASN A 250 -6.93 10.95 -1.83
CA ASN A 250 -7.09 11.08 -0.39
C ASN A 250 -8.03 10.05 0.21
N LEU A 251 -9.22 9.86 -0.36
CA LEU A 251 -10.18 8.87 0.11
C LEU A 251 -9.63 7.43 0.06
N THR A 252 -8.77 7.16 -0.93
CA THR A 252 -8.21 5.82 -1.08
C THR A 252 -6.96 5.58 -0.22
N HIS A 253 -6.11 6.61 -0.05
CA HIS A 253 -4.79 6.48 0.57
C HIS A 253 -4.69 7.06 1.99
N PHE A 254 -5.45 8.13 2.26
CA PHE A 254 -5.14 9.08 3.33
C PHE A 254 -6.28 9.36 4.31
N GLU A 255 -7.52 9.12 3.92
CA GLU A 255 -8.67 9.48 4.75
C GLU A 255 -8.80 8.53 5.94
N ASP A 256 -9.00 9.11 7.14
CA ASP A 256 -9.37 8.33 8.32
C ASP A 256 -10.84 7.90 8.24
N LEU A 257 -11.06 6.66 7.80
CA LEU A 257 -12.40 6.06 7.74
C LEU A 257 -12.81 5.35 9.04
N THR A 258 -12.14 5.57 10.17
CA THR A 258 -12.40 4.85 11.43
C THR A 258 -13.85 4.98 11.88
N GLU A 259 -14.41 6.19 11.89
CA GLU A 259 -15.79 6.41 12.34
C GLU A 259 -16.83 5.83 11.37
N LEU A 260 -16.58 5.92 10.06
CA LEU A 260 -17.41 5.26 9.05
C LEU A 260 -17.41 3.74 9.27
N LYS A 261 -16.24 3.13 9.45
CA LYS A 261 -16.10 1.68 9.71
C LYS A 261 -16.80 1.24 11.00
N LYS A 262 -16.73 2.05 12.07
CA LYS A 262 -17.49 1.80 13.31
C LYS A 262 -19.01 1.84 13.08
N SER A 263 -19.49 2.84 12.32
CA SER A 263 -20.90 2.96 11.96
C SER A 263 -21.37 1.73 11.17
N ILE A 264 -20.66 1.37 10.11
CA ILE A 264 -20.96 0.17 9.31
C ILE A 264 -20.99 -1.09 10.18
N LYS A 265 -19.97 -1.29 11.03
CA LYS A 265 -19.89 -2.47 11.90
C LYS A 265 -21.12 -2.59 12.80
N LYS A 266 -21.54 -1.49 13.43
CA LYS A 266 -22.72 -1.46 14.31
C LYS A 266 -23.97 -1.96 13.58
N GLU A 267 -24.14 -1.56 12.32
CA GLU A 267 -25.28 -1.91 11.50
C GLU A 267 -25.24 -3.37 11.03
N ILE A 268 -24.06 -3.87 10.64
CA ILE A 268 -23.85 -5.30 10.34
C ILE A 268 -24.16 -6.16 11.57
N ASP A 269 -23.64 -5.79 12.75
CA ASP A 269 -23.88 -6.52 14.00
C ASP A 269 -25.36 -6.55 14.37
N ALA A 270 -26.08 -5.44 14.14
CA ALA A 270 -27.52 -5.36 14.39
C ALA A 270 -28.33 -6.29 13.46
N LEU A 271 -27.98 -6.33 12.17
CA LEU A 271 -28.62 -7.22 11.20
C LEU A 271 -28.38 -8.71 11.53
N ASN A 272 -27.18 -9.05 12.01
CA ASN A 272 -26.85 -10.42 12.39
C ASN A 272 -27.59 -10.92 13.65
N LYS A 273 -28.08 -10.02 14.53
CA LYS A 273 -28.86 -10.40 15.72
C LYS A 273 -30.32 -10.73 15.43
N ILE A 274 -30.82 -10.32 14.26
CA ILE A 274 -32.23 -10.51 13.85
C ILE A 274 -32.40 -11.83 13.07
N ARG A 275 -31.28 -12.44 12.65
CA ARG A 275 -31.23 -13.73 11.96
C ARG A 275 -30.91 -14.85 12.94
#